data_AF-A0A956SWT5-F1
#
_entry.id   AF-A0A956SWT5-F1
#
_cell.length_a   1.000
_cell.length_b   1.000
_cell.length_c   1.000
_cell.angle_alpha   90.00
_cell.angle_beta   90.00
_cell.angle_gamma   90.00
#
_symmetry.space_group_name_H-M   'P 1'
#
loop_
_entity.id
_entity.type
_entity.pdbx_description
1 polymer ?
#
loop_
_entity_poly.entity_id
_entity_poly.type
_entity_poly.pdbx_seq_one_letter_code
_entity_poly.pdbx_strand_id
1 'polypeptide(L)'
;MEFTVAMALLVAVATSGCEVGYVLQQGWGQARVLLGRASLEEALARPDLAPETRERLELARDARLYAIASIGLRGRDNYTTYYDVGGPAISYALTAAPRDRLEALTWWFPIVGRVPYLGFFDKDDGIARRDKLAAEGYDTEL
;
A
#
# COMPACT_ATOMS: atom_id res chain seq x y z
N MET A 1 33.12 -5.61 -0.86
CA MET A 1 31.97 -6.34 -0.30
C MET A 1 30.66 -5.63 -0.63
N GLU A 2 30.54 -4.31 -0.40
CA GLU A 2 29.32 -3.54 -0.72
C GLU A 2 28.97 -3.48 -2.22
N PHE A 3 29.97 -3.23 -3.09
CA PHE A 3 29.77 -3.23 -4.54
C PHE A 3 29.34 -4.58 -5.11
N THR A 4 29.80 -5.68 -4.51
CA THR A 4 29.49 -7.04 -4.94
C THR A 4 28.05 -7.42 -4.58
N VAL A 5 27.58 -6.97 -3.42
CA VAL A 5 26.20 -7.16 -2.96
C VAL A 5 25.23 -6.30 -3.79
N ALA A 6 25.56 -5.03 -4.05
CA ALA A 6 24.75 -4.16 -4.89
C ALA A 6 24.63 -4.72 -6.32
N MET A 7 25.72 -5.24 -6.89
CA MET A 7 25.71 -5.84 -8.22
C MET A 7 24.95 -7.17 -8.27
N ALA A 8 25.02 -8.00 -7.22
CA ALA A 8 24.23 -9.21 -7.11
C ALA A 8 22.71 -8.92 -6.97
N LEU A 9 22.35 -7.88 -6.22
CA LEU A 9 20.98 -7.36 -6.12
C LEU A 9 20.48 -6.85 -7.47
N LEU A 10 21.31 -6.09 -8.19
CA LEU A 10 20.96 -5.54 -9.50
C LEU A 10 20.73 -6.66 -10.53
N VAL A 11 21.59 -7.69 -10.52
CA VAL A 11 21.46 -8.86 -11.40
C VAL A 11 20.26 -9.73 -11.01
N ALA A 12 19.96 -9.89 -9.72
CA ALA A 12 18.76 -10.59 -9.27
C ALA A 12 17.46 -9.88 -9.68
N VAL A 13 17.45 -8.53 -9.61
CA VAL A 13 16.32 -7.69 -10.08
C VAL A 13 16.20 -7.73 -11.60
N ALA A 14 17.31 -7.78 -12.33
CA ALA A 14 17.32 -7.83 -13.79
C ALA A 14 16.98 -9.22 -14.36
N THR A 15 17.15 -10.29 -13.59
CA THR A 15 16.90 -11.68 -14.04
C THR A 15 15.56 -12.26 -13.55
N SER A 16 14.89 -11.62 -12.59
CA SER A 16 13.47 -11.88 -12.29
C SER A 16 12.60 -11.24 -13.39
N GLY A 17 12.02 -12.06 -14.28
CA GLY A 17 11.25 -11.61 -15.44
C GLY A 17 10.31 -10.43 -15.16
N CYS A 18 10.66 -9.27 -15.73
CA CYS A 18 9.81 -8.13 -16.11
C CYS A 18 8.65 -7.71 -15.18
N GLU A 19 8.95 -7.25 -13.96
CA GLU A 19 8.04 -6.37 -13.19
C GLU A 19 8.82 -5.21 -12.50
N VAL A 20 9.98 -4.82 -13.04
CA VAL A 20 10.81 -3.72 -12.47
C VAL A 20 10.03 -2.40 -12.43
N GLY A 21 9.29 -2.10 -13.49
CA GLY A 21 8.43 -0.92 -13.54
C GLY A 21 7.37 -0.92 -12.45
N TYR A 22 6.72 -2.07 -12.22
CA TYR A 22 5.76 -2.24 -11.14
C TYR A 22 6.40 -1.99 -9.77
N VAL A 23 7.55 -2.60 -9.47
CA VAL A 23 8.23 -2.42 -8.19
C VAL A 23 8.66 -0.97 -7.97
N LEU A 24 9.16 -0.29 -9.00
CA LEU A 24 9.51 1.14 -8.92
C LEU A 24 8.27 1.99 -8.64
N GLN A 25 7.14 1.69 -9.28
CA GLN A 25 5.88 2.37 -9.04
C GLN A 25 5.39 2.17 -7.61
N GLN A 26 5.47 0.95 -7.07
CA GLN A 26 5.12 0.68 -5.66
C GLN A 26 6.02 1.46 -4.70
N GLY A 27 7.33 1.48 -4.97
CA GLY A 27 8.30 2.26 -4.19
C GLY A 27 8.00 3.76 -4.22
N TRP A 28 7.68 4.30 -5.40
CA TRP A 28 7.32 5.70 -5.57
C TRP A 28 6.02 6.07 -4.86
N GLY A 29 4.97 5.27 -5.02
CA GLY A 29 3.69 5.48 -4.34
C GLY A 29 3.83 5.45 -2.82
N GLN A 30 4.58 4.48 -2.30
CA GLN A 30 4.87 4.40 -0.88
C GLN A 30 5.70 5.59 -0.39
N ALA A 31 6.73 6.01 -1.13
CA ALA A 31 7.51 7.19 -0.79
C ALA A 31 6.65 8.45 -0.72
N ARG A 32 5.74 8.64 -1.68
CA ARG A 32 4.79 9.76 -1.69
C ARG A 32 3.92 9.79 -0.43
N VAL A 33 3.40 8.64 0.01
CA VAL A 33 2.61 8.53 1.25
C VAL A 33 3.46 8.89 2.48
N LEU A 34 4.65 8.32 2.57
CA LEU A 34 5.53 8.51 3.73
C LEU A 34 6.07 9.94 3.85
N LEU A 35 6.33 10.60 2.72
CA LEU A 35 6.84 11.97 2.66
C LEU A 35 5.72 13.02 2.74
N GLY A 36 4.51 12.69 2.31
CA GLY A 36 3.37 13.61 2.32
C GLY A 36 2.52 13.56 3.60
N ARG A 37 2.88 12.74 4.59
CA ARG A 37 2.14 12.66 5.86
C ARG A 37 2.46 13.86 6.77
N ALA A 38 1.48 14.27 7.55
CA ALA A 38 1.61 15.26 8.62
C ALA A 38 1.34 14.61 9.99
N SER A 39 1.80 15.23 11.07
CA SER A 39 1.33 14.85 12.41
C SER A 39 -0.18 15.09 12.54
N LEU A 40 -0.81 14.37 13.46
CA LEU A 40 -2.25 14.49 13.69
C LEU A 40 -2.61 15.91 14.16
N GLU A 41 -1.75 16.53 14.96
CA GLU A 41 -1.89 17.88 15.45
C GLU A 41 -1.78 18.91 14.32
N GLU A 42 -0.79 18.78 13.43
CA GLU A 42 -0.66 19.64 12.24
C GLU A 42 -1.87 19.49 11.32
N ALA A 43 -2.35 18.26 11.11
CA ALA A 43 -3.53 18.00 10.30
C ALA A 43 -4.79 18.66 10.89
N LEU A 44 -5.01 18.54 12.21
CA LEU A 44 -6.13 19.17 12.90
C LEU A 44 -6.02 20.71 12.93
N ALA A 45 -4.82 21.27 12.89
CA ALA A 45 -4.61 22.72 12.84
C ALA A 45 -4.97 23.35 11.47
N ARG A 46 -5.13 22.52 10.42
CA ARG A 46 -5.47 23.01 9.08
C ARG A 46 -6.88 23.62 9.03
N PRO A 47 -7.04 24.87 8.55
CA PRO A 47 -8.34 25.51 8.45
C PRO A 47 -9.21 24.96 7.32
N ASP A 48 -8.58 24.34 6.31
CA ASP A 48 -9.24 23.76 5.12
C ASP A 48 -9.63 22.28 5.32
N LEU A 49 -9.39 21.70 6.51
CA LEU A 49 -9.74 20.32 6.79
C LEU A 49 -11.27 20.13 6.83
N ALA A 50 -11.78 19.24 5.99
CA ALA A 50 -13.20 18.92 5.93
C ALA A 50 -13.75 18.52 7.32
N PRO A 51 -14.96 18.98 7.72
CA PRO A 51 -15.50 18.71 9.06
C PRO A 51 -15.60 17.23 9.41
N GLU A 52 -16.01 16.39 8.45
CA GLU A 52 -16.11 14.94 8.63
C GLU A 52 -14.72 14.29 8.86
N THR A 53 -13.70 14.74 8.12
CA THR A 53 -12.32 14.29 8.33
C THR A 53 -11.80 14.72 9.70
N ARG A 54 -12.08 15.96 10.12
CA ARG A 54 -11.72 16.45 11.45
C ARG A 54 -12.29 15.56 12.56
N GLU A 55 -13.60 15.26 12.50
CA GLU A 55 -14.26 14.41 13.48
C GLU A 55 -13.61 13.01 13.55
N ARG A 56 -13.28 12.41 12.40
CA ARG A 56 -12.58 11.12 12.34
C ARG A 56 -11.18 11.16 12.94
N LEU A 57 -10.42 12.23 12.69
CA LEU A 57 -9.07 12.40 13.23
C LEU A 57 -9.09 12.64 14.74
N GLU A 58 -10.04 13.44 15.24
CA GLU A 58 -10.26 13.64 16.68
C GLU A 58 -10.68 12.34 17.36
N LEU A 59 -11.57 11.56 16.76
CA LEU A 59 -11.96 10.24 17.27
C LEU A 59 -10.76 9.29 17.35
N ALA A 60 -9.92 9.24 16.30
CA ALA A 60 -8.71 8.41 16.30
C ALA A 60 -7.72 8.83 17.40
N ARG A 61 -7.52 10.14 17.60
CA ARG A 61 -6.71 10.69 18.69
C ARG A 61 -7.25 10.25 20.05
N ASP A 62 -8.54 10.44 20.28
CA ASP A 62 -9.17 10.21 21.58
C ASP A 62 -9.24 8.71 21.89
N ALA A 63 -9.51 7.86 20.90
CA ALA A 63 -9.45 6.41 21.03
C ALA A 63 -8.03 5.94 21.40
N ARG A 64 -6.99 6.51 20.78
CA ARG A 64 -5.59 6.22 21.12
C ARG A 64 -5.28 6.63 22.57
N LEU A 65 -5.68 7.84 22.98
CA LEU A 65 -5.46 8.33 24.34
C LEU A 65 -6.16 7.45 25.38
N TYR A 66 -7.41 7.06 25.12
CA TYR A 66 -8.16 6.14 25.96
C TYR A 66 -7.48 4.77 26.06
N ALA A 67 -7.03 4.21 24.94
CA ALA A 67 -6.37 2.91 24.94
C ALA A 67 -5.05 2.91 25.75
N ILE A 68 -4.33 4.03 25.77
CA ILE A 68 -3.12 4.17 26.58
C ILE A 68 -3.48 4.39 28.05
N ALA A 69 -4.34 5.37 28.35
CA ALA A 69 -4.61 5.81 29.71
C ALA A 69 -5.51 4.83 30.49
N SER A 70 -6.49 4.22 29.84
CA SER A 70 -7.52 3.39 30.48
C SER A 70 -7.29 1.90 30.28
N ILE A 71 -6.88 1.47 29.09
CA ILE A 71 -6.66 0.04 28.77
C ILE A 71 -5.22 -0.39 29.12
N GLY A 72 -4.28 0.55 29.22
CA GLY A 72 -2.88 0.26 29.51
C GLY A 72 -2.09 -0.24 28.30
N LEU A 73 -2.52 0.06 27.07
CA LEU A 73 -1.73 -0.23 25.88
C LEU A 73 -0.46 0.64 25.85
N ARG A 74 0.63 0.08 25.31
CA ARG A 74 1.88 0.82 25.15
C ARG A 74 1.72 1.90 24.07
N GLY A 75 1.80 3.17 24.47
CA GLY A 75 1.82 4.29 23.55
C GLY A 75 3.11 4.33 22.72
N ARG A 76 3.01 4.00 21.43
CA ARG A 76 4.05 4.24 20.41
C ARG A 76 3.52 5.25 19.39
N ASP A 77 4.25 5.45 18.30
CA ASP A 77 3.89 6.37 17.20
C ASP A 77 2.75 5.84 16.30
N ASN A 78 2.07 4.76 16.72
CA ASN A 78 0.89 4.28 16.02
C ASN A 78 -0.22 5.33 16.12
N TYR A 79 -0.88 5.59 14.99
CA TYR A 79 -2.01 6.53 14.87
C TYR A 79 -1.66 7.99 15.25
N THR A 80 -0.40 8.42 15.08
CA THR A 80 0.02 9.82 15.34
C THR A 80 0.21 10.66 14.08
N THR A 81 0.09 10.07 12.89
CA THR A 81 0.27 10.75 11.60
C THR A 81 -0.92 10.51 10.68
N TYR A 82 -1.21 11.49 9.83
CA TYR A 82 -2.26 11.47 8.84
C TYR A 82 -1.68 11.74 7.44
N TYR A 83 -2.17 11.01 6.44
CA TYR A 83 -1.91 11.28 5.03
C TYR A 83 -3.27 11.48 4.33
N ASP A 84 -3.41 12.60 3.65
CA ASP A 84 -4.61 12.88 2.86
C ASP A 84 -4.53 12.13 1.53
N VAL A 85 -5.41 11.15 1.36
CA VAL A 85 -5.47 10.30 0.16
C VAL A 85 -5.99 11.08 -1.05
N GLY A 86 -6.80 12.13 -0.84
CA GLY A 86 -7.39 12.93 -1.92
C GLY A 86 -8.39 12.17 -2.82
N GLY A 87 -8.77 10.95 -2.46
CA GLY A 87 -9.58 10.05 -3.27
C GLY A 87 -10.18 8.89 -2.46
N PRO A 88 -10.90 7.97 -3.13
CA PRO A 88 -11.68 6.93 -2.45
C PRO A 88 -10.83 5.84 -1.79
N ALA A 89 -9.60 5.62 -2.26
CA ALA A 89 -8.70 4.59 -1.74
C ALA A 89 -7.24 4.99 -1.91
N ILE A 90 -6.39 4.55 -0.98
CA ILE A 90 -4.93 4.73 -1.05
C ILE A 90 -4.27 3.83 -2.09
N SER A 91 -4.84 2.65 -2.30
CA SER A 91 -4.39 1.64 -3.25
C SER A 91 -5.53 0.67 -3.58
N TYR A 92 -5.47 0.04 -4.75
CA TYR A 92 -6.41 -0.96 -5.25
C TYR A 92 -5.72 -2.33 -5.28
N ALA A 93 -6.41 -3.39 -4.87
CA ALA A 93 -5.81 -4.70 -4.68
C ALA A 93 -6.35 -5.71 -5.69
N LEU A 94 -5.53 -6.06 -6.67
CA LEU A 94 -5.87 -7.06 -7.68
C LEU A 94 -5.59 -8.47 -7.15
N THR A 95 -6.60 -9.31 -7.17
CA THR A 95 -6.49 -10.76 -6.98
C THR A 95 -6.95 -11.48 -8.24
N ALA A 96 -6.44 -12.70 -8.45
CA ALA A 96 -6.87 -13.54 -9.56
C ALA A 96 -6.80 -15.02 -9.21
N ALA A 97 -7.64 -15.83 -9.84
CA ALA A 97 -7.67 -17.29 -9.69
C ALA A 97 -8.08 -17.96 -11.01
N PRO A 98 -7.69 -19.22 -11.28
CA PRO A 98 -8.28 -19.98 -12.38
C PRO A 98 -9.79 -20.11 -12.18
N ARG A 99 -10.58 -20.00 -13.26
CA ARG A 99 -12.06 -20.01 -13.17
C ARG A 99 -12.66 -21.29 -12.56
N ASP A 100 -11.93 -22.39 -12.61
CA ASP A 100 -12.37 -23.71 -12.19
C ASP A 100 -11.75 -24.16 -10.85
N ARG A 101 -10.91 -23.32 -10.22
CA ARG A 101 -10.17 -23.67 -9.00
C ARG A 101 -10.12 -22.51 -8.03
N LEU A 102 -10.33 -22.82 -6.75
CA LEU A 102 -10.12 -21.89 -5.64
C LEU A 102 -8.63 -21.81 -5.27
N GLU A 103 -7.82 -21.37 -6.22
CA GLU A 103 -6.36 -21.28 -6.11
C GLU A 103 -5.90 -19.87 -6.51
N ALA A 104 -5.24 -19.16 -5.60
CA ALA A 104 -4.77 -17.81 -5.89
C ALA A 104 -3.61 -17.83 -6.90
N LEU A 105 -3.72 -16.99 -7.94
CA LEU A 105 -2.57 -16.62 -8.75
C LEU A 105 -1.56 -15.89 -7.86
N THR A 106 -0.29 -16.29 -7.95
CA THR A 106 0.78 -15.70 -7.13
C THR A 106 1.85 -15.05 -7.99
N TRP A 107 2.42 -13.97 -7.45
CA TRP A 107 3.56 -13.26 -8.01
C TRP A 107 4.76 -13.43 -7.10
N TRP A 108 5.94 -13.65 -7.66
CA TRP A 108 7.17 -13.82 -6.89
C TRP A 108 8.03 -12.56 -6.97
N PHE A 109 8.50 -12.10 -5.80
CA PHE A 109 9.42 -10.97 -5.66
C PHE A 109 10.65 -11.37 -4.85
N PRO A 110 11.85 -10.85 -5.15
CA PRO A 110 13.11 -11.34 -4.59
C PRO A 110 13.27 -11.18 -3.06
N ILE A 111 12.55 -10.25 -2.44
CA ILE A 111 12.61 -10.00 -0.99
C ILE A 111 11.38 -10.57 -0.27
N VAL A 112 10.19 -10.42 -0.85
CA VAL A 112 8.91 -10.76 -0.21
C VAL A 112 8.50 -12.22 -0.47
N GLY A 113 9.04 -12.85 -1.51
CA GLY A 113 8.63 -14.19 -1.94
C GLY A 113 7.35 -14.16 -2.76
N ARG A 114 6.52 -15.22 -2.63
CA ARG A 114 5.24 -15.33 -3.34
C ARG A 114 4.15 -14.56 -2.60
N VAL A 115 3.44 -13.68 -3.31
CA VAL A 115 2.28 -12.95 -2.79
C VAL A 115 1.03 -13.27 -3.63
N PRO A 116 -0.16 -13.39 -3.01
CA PRO A 116 -1.40 -13.78 -3.69
C PRO A 116 -2.20 -12.59 -4.25
N TYR A 117 -1.64 -11.39 -4.30
CA TYR A 117 -2.28 -10.19 -4.84
C TYR A 117 -1.24 -9.17 -5.32
N LEU A 118 -1.67 -8.21 -6.13
CA LEU A 118 -0.91 -7.02 -6.50
C LEU A 118 -1.63 -5.75 -6.03
N GLY A 119 -0.90 -4.79 -5.47
CA GLY A 119 -1.41 -3.46 -5.15
C GLY A 119 -1.12 -2.44 -6.24
N PHE A 120 -2.02 -1.50 -6.47
CA PHE A 120 -1.86 -0.39 -7.42
C PHE A 120 -2.26 0.95 -6.78
N PHE A 121 -1.36 1.94 -6.81
CA PHE A 121 -1.67 3.31 -6.37
C PHE A 121 -2.50 4.08 -7.41
N ASP A 122 -2.36 3.73 -8.69
CA ASP A 122 -3.20 4.22 -9.77
C ASP A 122 -4.26 3.14 -10.12
N LYS A 123 -5.53 3.54 -10.17
CA LYS A 123 -6.62 2.61 -10.44
C LYS A 123 -6.57 2.07 -11.87
N ASP A 124 -6.16 2.88 -12.83
CA ASP A 124 -6.21 2.54 -14.24
C ASP A 124 -5.16 1.46 -14.57
N ASP A 125 -4.02 1.47 -13.89
CA ASP A 125 -3.01 0.40 -13.97
C ASP A 125 -3.56 -0.93 -13.45
N GLY A 126 -4.30 -0.90 -12.33
CA GLY A 126 -4.98 -2.07 -11.78
C GLY A 126 -6.05 -2.61 -12.73
N ILE A 127 -6.85 -1.73 -13.36
CA ILE A 127 -7.86 -2.09 -14.36
C ILE A 127 -7.20 -2.72 -15.58
N ALA A 128 -6.14 -2.12 -16.11
CA ALA A 128 -5.41 -2.67 -17.26
C ALA A 128 -4.83 -4.06 -16.95
N ARG A 129 -4.27 -4.25 -15.74
CA ARG A 129 -3.74 -5.55 -15.33
C ARG A 129 -4.84 -6.60 -15.13
N ARG A 130 -5.97 -6.20 -14.54
CA ARG A 130 -7.18 -7.03 -14.37
C ARG A 130 -7.68 -7.51 -15.74
N ASP A 131 -7.87 -6.60 -16.67
CA ASP A 131 -8.45 -6.90 -18.00
C ASP A 131 -7.54 -7.84 -18.80
N LYS A 132 -6.21 -7.66 -18.68
CA LYS A 132 -5.25 -8.61 -19.23
C LYS A 132 -5.41 -10.02 -18.66
N LEU A 133 -5.50 -10.17 -17.34
CA LEU A 133 -5.68 -11.48 -16.69
C LEU A 133 -7.04 -12.10 -17.03
N ALA A 134 -8.10 -11.29 -17.09
CA ALA A 134 -9.42 -11.75 -17.49
C ALA A 134 -9.43 -12.28 -18.94
N ALA A 135 -8.70 -11.62 -19.86
CA ALA A 135 -8.50 -12.09 -21.23
C ALA A 135 -7.66 -13.37 -21.32
N GLU A 136 -6.73 -13.58 -20.38
CA GLU A 136 -5.97 -14.83 -20.21
C GLU A 136 -6.81 -15.97 -19.59
N GLY A 137 -8.07 -15.70 -19.22
CA GLY A 137 -9.02 -16.70 -18.73
C GLY A 137 -9.07 -16.86 -17.22
N TYR A 138 -8.44 -15.95 -16.46
CA TYR A 138 -8.59 -15.91 -15.00
C TYR A 138 -9.93 -15.29 -14.59
N ASP A 139 -10.36 -15.61 -13.37
CA ASP A 139 -11.32 -14.83 -12.59
C ASP A 139 -10.53 -13.78 -11.78
N THR A 140 -11.01 -12.53 -11.73
CA THR A 140 -10.22 -11.39 -11.25
C THR A 140 -11.08 -10.41 -10.47
N GLU A 141 -10.55 -9.87 -9.36
CA GLU A 141 -11.20 -8.85 -8.53
C GLU A 141 -10.20 -7.72 -8.21
N LEU A 142 -10.63 -6.45 -8.28
CA LEU A 142 -9.81 -5.24 -8.05
C LEU A 142 -10.42 -4.29 -7.02
#